data_AF-A0A2H2ZTZ8-F1
#
_entry.id   AF-A0A2H2ZTZ8-F1
#
_cell.length_a   1.000
_cell.length_b   1.000
_cell.length_c   1.000
_cell.angle_alpha   90.00
_cell.angle_beta   90.00
_cell.angle_gamma   90.00
#
_symmetry.space_group_name_H-M   'P 1'
#
loop_
_entity.id
_entity.type
_entity.pdbx_description
1 polymer ?
#
loop_
_entity_poly.entity_id
_entity_poly.type
_entity_poly.pdbx_seq_one_letter_code
_entity_poly.pdbx_strand_id
1 'polypeptide(L)'
;MSSEPSTHTPSVPSALETDTRVCPDASERPGRVLKAYLLQNAPEYRVLDALRQKGWENKAGDVFFAKQRQKADHADEKTVHFFYKMMKGIASDMNRATGALRVHVKWPGRAQILDFCAAPGGFLETAMAMNARAEAMGFSLPPTQGGHEMMMSLGPVVTFKYADVTMFAGDMGFTDIPRDHPEAESFDLVPNIQGERRFHLVFCDGQVLRTHVRAAYREQWEARRLSATQLAIGLEHVSLGGTMVVLLHKLDAVDTVRLIYTFSRFSTIQLFKPTRAHAKRSSFYMIATNIQSTSPLAREAVDSWKQMWRVMTFGSDEERVKKAWEDHMDEQVLVEQFGPQVVRLGRDIWDIQARALEKAPFMQAGQNGHRKTG
;
A
#
# COMPACT_ATOMS: atom_id res chain seq x y z
N MET A 1 -29.68 -53.29 11.82
CA MET A 1 -29.13 -52.59 13.00
C MET A 1 -27.99 -51.73 12.48
N SER A 2 -28.37 -50.55 12.02
CA SER A 2 -27.53 -49.60 11.32
C SER A 2 -27.72 -48.27 12.05
N SER A 3 -26.65 -47.78 12.67
CA SER A 3 -26.66 -46.56 13.47
C SER A 3 -26.01 -45.45 12.67
N GLU A 4 -26.79 -44.43 12.33
CA GLU A 4 -26.34 -43.19 11.69
C GLU A 4 -25.35 -42.42 12.58
N PRO A 5 -24.35 -41.72 12.02
CA PRO A 5 -23.60 -40.71 12.74
C PRO A 5 -24.36 -39.38 12.72
N SER A 6 -24.71 -38.94 13.92
CA SER A 6 -25.30 -37.64 14.25
C SER A 6 -24.56 -36.45 13.63
N THR A 7 -25.29 -35.66 12.85
CA THR A 7 -24.90 -34.33 12.37
C THR A 7 -25.17 -33.28 13.45
N HIS A 8 -24.14 -32.92 14.20
CA HIS A 8 -24.14 -31.70 15.03
C HIS A 8 -22.87 -30.90 14.77
N THR A 9 -22.88 -30.12 13.69
CA THR A 9 -21.93 -29.03 13.48
C THR A 9 -22.52 -27.78 14.14
N PRO A 10 -21.90 -27.19 15.18
CA PRO A 10 -22.37 -25.94 15.73
C PRO A 10 -22.14 -24.82 14.70
N SER A 11 -23.24 -24.21 14.27
CA SER A 11 -23.29 -23.04 13.40
C SER A 11 -22.55 -21.87 14.05
N VAL A 12 -21.40 -21.50 13.52
CA VAL A 12 -20.69 -20.27 13.93
C VAL A 12 -21.42 -19.07 13.30
N PRO A 13 -21.90 -18.11 14.11
CA PRO A 13 -22.65 -16.96 13.60
C PRO A 13 -21.80 -16.10 12.66
N SER A 14 -22.44 -15.66 11.57
CA SER A 14 -21.98 -14.59 10.67
C SER A 14 -21.48 -13.39 11.47
N ALA A 15 -20.16 -13.19 11.53
CA ALA A 15 -19.55 -12.00 12.06
C ALA A 15 -19.81 -10.83 11.10
N LEU A 16 -20.94 -10.16 11.32
CA LEU A 16 -21.14 -8.77 10.93
C LEU A 16 -19.94 -7.95 11.41
N GLU A 17 -19.49 -7.08 10.50
CA GLU A 17 -18.47 -6.07 10.66
C GLU A 17 -18.44 -5.50 12.08
N THR A 18 -17.41 -5.86 12.84
CA THR A 18 -17.08 -5.14 14.07
C THR A 18 -16.36 -3.87 13.65
N ASP A 19 -17.16 -2.83 13.42
CA ASP A 19 -16.76 -1.43 13.32
C ASP A 19 -15.99 -1.06 14.60
N THR A 20 -14.67 -1.17 14.58
CA THR A 20 -13.78 -0.66 15.63
C THR A 20 -13.62 0.85 15.47
N ARG A 21 -14.75 1.56 15.57
CA ARG A 21 -14.76 2.97 15.93
C ARG A 21 -14.85 3.06 17.44
N VAL A 22 -13.71 3.21 18.08
CA VAL A 22 -13.69 3.95 19.35
C VAL A 22 -14.07 5.39 18.97
N CYS A 23 -15.31 5.78 19.26
CA CYS A 23 -15.74 7.16 19.27
C CYS A 23 -15.49 7.73 20.67
N PRO A 24 -14.56 8.68 20.82
CA PRO A 24 -14.69 9.76 21.79
C PRO A 24 -15.16 11.03 21.05
N ASP A 25 -15.98 11.81 21.74
CA ASP A 25 -16.48 13.18 21.49
C ASP A 25 -16.54 13.73 20.05
N ALA A 26 -17.69 14.30 19.70
CA ALA A 26 -18.00 14.79 18.35
C ALA A 26 -17.21 16.04 17.92
N SER A 27 -16.23 16.52 18.69
CA SER A 27 -15.36 17.66 18.38
C SER A 27 -14.04 17.28 17.68
N GLU A 28 -13.48 16.08 17.88
CA GLU A 28 -12.13 15.71 17.39
C GLU A 28 -12.12 14.42 16.55
N ARG A 29 -12.73 14.46 15.35
CA ARG A 29 -12.48 13.38 14.37
C ARG A 29 -11.22 13.73 13.57
N PRO A 30 -10.20 12.85 13.54
CA PRO A 30 -9.02 13.05 12.69
C PRO A 30 -9.44 13.27 11.22
N GLY A 31 -8.76 14.19 10.54
CA GLY A 31 -8.95 14.56 9.14
C GLY A 31 -9.93 15.70 8.87
N ARG A 32 -10.51 16.34 9.90
CA ARG A 32 -11.50 17.40 9.72
C ARG A 32 -10.92 18.65 9.08
N VAL A 33 -9.75 19.09 9.56
CA VAL A 33 -9.11 20.33 9.10
C VAL A 33 -8.65 20.15 7.66
N LEU A 34 -7.97 19.03 7.39
CA LEU A 34 -7.55 18.69 6.03
C LEU A 34 -8.75 18.58 5.08
N LYS A 35 -9.81 17.86 5.46
CA LYS A 35 -11.00 17.72 4.61
C LYS A 35 -11.64 19.08 4.31
N ALA A 36 -11.82 19.94 5.31
CA ALA A 36 -12.39 21.27 5.14
C ALA A 36 -11.54 22.11 4.16
N TYR A 37 -10.22 22.09 4.35
CA TYR A 37 -9.29 22.77 3.46
C TYR A 37 -9.40 22.25 2.01
N LEU A 38 -9.40 20.93 1.80
CA LEU A 38 -9.50 20.35 0.46
C LEU A 38 -10.85 20.66 -0.20
N LEU A 39 -11.96 20.63 0.54
CA LEU A 39 -13.28 20.99 0.00
C LEU A 39 -13.34 22.46 -0.46
N GLN A 40 -12.62 23.35 0.22
CA GLN A 40 -12.55 24.76 -0.15
C GLN A 40 -11.62 24.98 -1.36
N ASN A 41 -10.49 24.28 -1.42
CA ASN A 41 -9.38 24.62 -2.33
C ASN A 41 -9.20 23.68 -3.53
N ALA A 42 -9.84 22.50 -3.55
CA ALA A 42 -9.74 21.52 -4.63
C ALA A 42 -11.13 21.17 -5.21
N PRO A 43 -11.53 21.80 -6.33
CA PRO A 43 -12.79 21.50 -7.01
C PRO A 43 -12.94 20.02 -7.38
N GLU A 44 -11.87 19.38 -7.84
CA GLU A 44 -11.86 17.96 -8.22
C GLU A 44 -12.12 17.05 -7.00
N TYR A 45 -11.54 17.40 -5.84
CA TYR A 45 -11.81 16.69 -4.60
C TYR A 45 -13.27 16.86 -4.16
N ARG A 46 -13.83 18.06 -4.27
CA ARG A 46 -15.24 18.32 -3.93
C ARG A 46 -16.19 17.43 -4.73
N VAL A 47 -15.94 17.30 -6.05
CA VAL A 47 -16.70 16.39 -6.91
C VAL A 47 -16.53 14.94 -6.46
N LEU A 48 -15.30 14.52 -6.17
CA LEU A 48 -15.02 13.17 -5.71
C LEU A 48 -15.69 12.85 -4.35
N ASP A 49 -15.65 13.77 -3.39
CA ASP A 49 -16.27 13.59 -2.07
C ASP A 49 -17.77 13.40 -2.19
N ALA A 50 -18.45 14.21 -3.02
CA ALA A 50 -19.88 14.07 -3.29
C ALA A 50 -20.22 12.73 -3.97
N LEU A 51 -19.42 12.29 -4.96
CA LEU A 51 -19.61 10.99 -5.62
C LEU A 51 -19.38 9.82 -4.68
N ARG A 52 -18.37 9.91 -3.81
CA ARG A 52 -18.09 8.91 -2.80
C ARG A 52 -19.24 8.80 -1.79
N GLN A 53 -19.76 9.93 -1.29
CA GLN A 53 -20.92 9.95 -0.39
C GLN A 53 -22.13 9.25 -1.02
N LYS A 54 -22.47 9.60 -2.26
CA LYS A 54 -23.53 8.94 -3.03
C LYS A 54 -23.28 7.44 -3.23
N GLY A 55 -22.02 7.04 -3.42
CA GLY A 55 -21.63 5.64 -3.54
C GLY A 55 -21.81 4.86 -2.24
N TRP A 56 -21.47 5.46 -1.09
CA TRP A 56 -21.64 4.86 0.24
C TRP A 56 -23.10 4.63 0.62
N GLU A 57 -24.01 5.49 0.14
CA GLU A 57 -25.45 5.34 0.36
C GLU A 57 -26.10 4.29 -0.56
N ASN A 58 -25.32 3.70 -1.48
CA ASN A 58 -25.82 2.79 -2.50
C ASN A 58 -25.34 1.35 -2.26
N LYS A 59 -26.25 0.51 -1.74
CA LYS A 59 -26.01 -0.93 -1.49
C LYS A 59 -25.49 -1.71 -2.71
N ALA A 60 -25.80 -1.27 -3.94
CA ALA A 60 -25.26 -1.90 -5.14
C ALA A 60 -23.74 -1.71 -5.27
N GLY A 61 -23.19 -0.62 -4.72
CA GLY A 61 -21.76 -0.38 -4.59
C GLY A 61 -21.09 -1.41 -3.68
N ASP A 62 -21.70 -1.70 -2.53
CA ASP A 62 -21.18 -2.71 -1.58
C ASP A 62 -21.11 -4.09 -2.20
N VAL A 63 -22.20 -4.51 -2.88
CA VAL A 63 -22.24 -5.78 -3.61
C VAL A 63 -21.19 -5.81 -4.72
N PHE A 64 -21.02 -4.72 -5.46
CA PHE A 64 -20.02 -4.63 -6.53
C PHE A 64 -18.60 -4.85 -5.98
N PHE A 65 -18.24 -4.15 -4.91
CA PHE A 65 -16.91 -4.26 -4.33
C PHE A 65 -16.69 -5.57 -3.56
N ALA A 66 -17.73 -6.15 -2.96
CA ALA A 66 -17.68 -7.48 -2.35
C ALA A 66 -17.36 -8.57 -3.37
N LYS A 67 -18.02 -8.56 -4.53
CA LYS A 67 -17.72 -9.49 -5.64
C LYS A 67 -16.29 -9.35 -6.15
N GLN A 68 -15.77 -8.12 -6.23
CA GLN A 68 -14.36 -7.91 -6.61
C GLN A 68 -13.39 -8.48 -5.57
N ARG A 69 -13.68 -8.29 -4.26
CA ARG A 69 -12.87 -8.85 -3.19
C ARG A 69 -12.85 -10.37 -3.24
N GLN A 70 -14.02 -11.00 -3.34
CA GLN A 70 -14.15 -12.45 -3.44
C GLN A 70 -13.31 -13.03 -4.60
N LYS A 71 -13.37 -12.40 -5.79
CA LYS A 71 -12.57 -12.85 -6.93
C LYS A 71 -11.06 -12.70 -6.70
N ALA A 72 -10.64 -11.66 -6.01
CA ALA A 72 -9.22 -11.46 -5.68
C ALA A 72 -8.74 -12.42 -4.58
N ASP A 73 -9.60 -12.76 -3.61
CA ASP A 73 -9.30 -13.71 -2.53
C ASP A 73 -9.20 -15.16 -3.02
N HIS A 74 -9.95 -15.51 -4.05
CA HIS A 74 -9.97 -16.85 -4.63
C HIS A 74 -9.43 -16.83 -6.06
N ALA A 75 -8.29 -16.17 -6.25
CA ALA A 75 -7.67 -16.04 -7.55
C ALA A 75 -7.18 -17.40 -8.07
N ASP A 76 -7.78 -17.85 -9.19
CA ASP A 76 -7.27 -18.96 -9.98
C ASP A 76 -6.10 -18.51 -10.88
N GLU A 77 -5.47 -19.45 -11.59
CA GLU A 77 -4.36 -19.17 -12.51
C GLU A 77 -4.72 -18.09 -13.55
N LYS A 78 -5.96 -18.09 -14.06
CA LYS A 78 -6.45 -17.08 -15.00
C LYS A 78 -6.51 -15.69 -14.36
N THR A 79 -6.94 -15.61 -13.10
CA THR A 79 -7.01 -14.37 -12.33
C THR A 79 -5.61 -13.84 -12.01
N VAL A 80 -4.66 -14.70 -11.64
CA VAL A 80 -3.26 -14.32 -11.41
C VAL A 80 -2.63 -13.80 -12.72
N HIS A 81 -2.88 -14.46 -13.86
CA HIS A 81 -2.43 -13.99 -15.18
C HIS A 81 -3.04 -12.64 -15.55
N PHE A 82 -4.31 -12.41 -15.20
CA PHE A 82 -4.93 -11.11 -15.37
C PHE A 82 -4.25 -10.04 -14.51
N PHE A 83 -3.94 -10.31 -13.24
CA PHE A 83 -3.20 -9.39 -12.37
C PHE A 83 -1.81 -9.09 -12.91
N TYR A 84 -1.10 -10.10 -13.39
CA TYR A 84 0.21 -9.94 -14.01
C TYR A 84 0.17 -8.96 -15.20
N LYS A 85 -0.76 -9.17 -16.14
CA LYS A 85 -0.94 -8.27 -17.28
C LYS A 85 -1.38 -6.86 -16.87
N MET A 86 -2.26 -6.77 -15.87
CA MET A 86 -2.73 -5.49 -15.33
C MET A 86 -1.57 -4.69 -14.74
N MET A 87 -0.72 -5.31 -13.92
CA MET A 87 0.47 -4.68 -13.33
C MET A 87 1.45 -4.20 -14.40
N LYS A 88 1.72 -5.01 -15.44
CA LYS A 88 2.55 -4.57 -16.58
C LYS A 88 1.98 -3.34 -17.29
N GLY A 89 0.66 -3.31 -17.46
CA GLY A 89 -0.05 -2.15 -18.01
C GLY A 89 0.11 -0.91 -17.14
N ILE A 90 -0.09 -1.05 -15.82
CA ILE A 90 0.09 0.04 -14.85
C ILE A 90 1.53 0.55 -14.89
N ALA A 91 2.53 -0.34 -14.84
CA ALA A 91 3.95 -0.01 -14.87
C ALA A 91 4.33 0.76 -16.15
N SER A 92 3.84 0.31 -17.31
CA SER A 92 4.07 0.96 -18.60
C SER A 92 3.42 2.34 -18.68
N ASP A 93 2.18 2.47 -18.19
CA ASP A 93 1.47 3.74 -18.14
C ASP A 93 2.12 4.73 -17.17
N MET A 94 2.57 4.24 -16.01
CA MET A 94 3.30 5.03 -15.02
C MET A 94 4.59 5.58 -15.63
N ASN A 95 5.42 4.71 -16.22
CA ASN A 95 6.68 5.15 -16.81
C ASN A 95 6.47 6.14 -17.95
N ARG A 96 5.41 5.97 -18.76
CA ARG A 96 5.09 6.92 -19.83
C ARG A 96 4.71 8.29 -19.26
N ALA A 97 4.00 8.33 -18.14
CA ALA A 97 3.56 9.56 -17.51
C ALA A 97 4.68 10.28 -16.73
N THR A 98 5.61 9.53 -16.12
CA THR A 98 6.54 10.10 -15.12
C THR A 98 8.01 9.82 -15.37
N GLY A 99 8.34 8.89 -16.27
CA GLY A 99 9.72 8.41 -16.51
C GLY A 99 10.31 7.56 -15.37
N ALA A 100 9.54 7.26 -14.33
CA ALA A 100 10.05 6.76 -13.05
C ALA A 100 10.75 5.40 -13.10
N LEU A 101 10.45 4.56 -14.10
CA LEU A 101 11.00 3.20 -14.18
C LEU A 101 12.32 3.15 -14.95
N ARG A 102 12.70 4.21 -15.67
CA ARG A 102 13.99 4.29 -16.36
C ARG A 102 15.04 4.85 -15.41
N VAL A 103 16.04 4.03 -15.11
CA VAL A 103 17.14 4.37 -14.23
C VAL A 103 18.34 4.84 -15.06
N HIS A 104 18.97 5.93 -14.63
CA HIS A 104 20.24 6.37 -15.18
C HIS A 104 21.40 5.84 -14.34
N VAL A 105 22.16 4.90 -14.90
CA VAL A 105 23.39 4.37 -14.29
C VAL A 105 24.59 4.67 -15.18
N LYS A 106 25.69 5.16 -14.59
CA LYS A 106 26.94 5.38 -15.33
C LYS A 106 27.56 4.04 -15.69
N TRP A 107 27.94 3.87 -16.97
CA TRP A 107 28.67 2.69 -17.42
C TRP A 107 30.02 2.59 -16.68
N PRO A 108 30.47 1.38 -16.24
CA PRO A 108 29.92 0.05 -16.51
C PRO A 108 28.85 -0.45 -15.51
N GLY A 109 28.28 0.42 -14.68
CA GLY A 109 27.29 0.05 -13.67
C GLY A 109 25.98 -0.51 -14.25
N ARG A 110 25.26 -1.26 -13.41
CA ARG A 110 23.96 -1.87 -13.72
C ARG A 110 22.88 -1.30 -12.82
N ALA A 111 21.67 -1.15 -13.37
CA ALA A 111 20.51 -0.82 -12.54
C ALA A 111 20.25 -1.95 -11.54
N GLN A 112 19.95 -1.57 -10.31
CA GLN A 112 19.59 -2.47 -9.22
C GLN A 112 18.16 -2.13 -8.84
N ILE A 113 17.27 -3.11 -8.90
CA ILE A 113 15.83 -2.94 -8.67
C ILE A 113 15.41 -3.80 -7.49
N LEU A 114 14.66 -3.21 -6.56
CA LEU A 114 14.05 -3.93 -5.44
C LEU A 114 12.53 -3.87 -5.57
N ASP A 115 11.85 -5.00 -5.40
CA ASP A 115 10.39 -5.05 -5.43
C ASP A 115 9.87 -5.83 -4.22
N PHE A 116 9.25 -5.10 -3.30
CA PHE A 116 8.52 -5.69 -2.19
C PHE A 116 7.12 -6.08 -2.65
N CYS A 117 6.73 -7.32 -2.33
CA CYS A 117 5.49 -7.92 -2.80
C CYS A 117 5.44 -8.05 -4.33
N ALA A 118 6.56 -8.43 -4.93
CA ALA A 118 6.76 -8.48 -6.37
C ALA A 118 5.77 -9.38 -7.14
N ALA A 119 5.34 -10.51 -6.56
CA ALA A 119 4.47 -11.47 -7.23
C ALA A 119 3.12 -10.84 -7.59
N PRO A 120 2.60 -11.06 -8.81
CA PRO A 120 3.06 -12.00 -9.84
C PRO A 120 4.24 -11.56 -10.73
N GLY A 121 4.81 -10.36 -10.53
CA GLY A 121 6.05 -9.91 -11.16
C GLY A 121 5.91 -8.81 -12.21
N GLY A 122 4.70 -8.27 -12.40
CA GLY A 122 4.42 -7.37 -13.53
C GLY A 122 5.16 -6.03 -13.47
N PHE A 123 5.35 -5.46 -12.28
CA PHE A 123 6.17 -4.25 -12.08
C PHE A 123 7.65 -4.54 -12.33
N LEU A 124 8.19 -5.54 -11.64
CA LEU A 124 9.59 -5.95 -11.77
C LEU A 124 9.98 -6.29 -13.21
N GLU A 125 9.19 -7.10 -13.91
CA GLU A 125 9.48 -7.47 -15.31
C GLU A 125 9.48 -6.25 -16.23
N THR A 126 8.50 -5.36 -16.06
CA THR A 126 8.41 -4.14 -16.87
C THR A 126 9.60 -3.22 -16.62
N ALA A 127 10.00 -3.04 -15.36
CA ALA A 127 11.15 -2.22 -15.00
C ALA A 127 12.47 -2.82 -15.52
N MET A 128 12.66 -4.13 -15.42
CA MET A 128 13.83 -4.80 -15.98
C MET A 128 13.90 -4.67 -17.51
N ALA A 129 12.77 -4.80 -18.21
CA ALA A 129 12.72 -4.61 -19.65
C ALA A 129 13.11 -3.19 -20.10
N MET A 130 12.93 -2.18 -19.23
CA MET A 130 13.31 -0.80 -19.50
C MET A 130 14.78 -0.49 -19.22
N ASN A 131 15.47 -1.34 -18.45
CA ASN A 131 16.81 -1.11 -17.96
C ASN A 131 17.73 -2.26 -18.38
N ALA A 132 18.47 -2.06 -19.48
CA ALA A 132 19.36 -3.09 -20.00
C ALA A 132 20.36 -3.58 -18.94
N ARG A 133 20.46 -4.91 -18.78
CA ARG A 133 21.34 -5.58 -17.80
C ARG A 133 21.01 -5.26 -16.34
N ALA A 134 19.79 -4.80 -16.04
CA ALA A 134 19.36 -4.63 -14.67
C ALA A 134 19.44 -5.96 -13.90
N GLU A 135 19.77 -5.85 -12.63
CA GLU A 135 19.66 -6.91 -11.65
C GLU A 135 18.52 -6.57 -10.70
N ALA A 136 17.80 -7.60 -10.28
CA ALA A 136 16.60 -7.45 -9.49
C ALA A 136 16.68 -8.29 -8.22
N MET A 137 16.09 -7.76 -7.16
CA MET A 137 15.76 -8.47 -5.94
C MET A 137 14.26 -8.33 -5.68
N GLY A 138 13.59 -9.43 -5.37
CA GLY A 138 12.16 -9.44 -5.10
C GLY A 138 11.80 -10.29 -3.88
N PHE A 139 10.81 -9.82 -3.13
CA PHE A 139 10.23 -10.56 -2.01
C PHE A 139 8.72 -10.67 -2.20
N SER A 140 8.10 -11.78 -1.82
CA SER A 140 6.63 -11.90 -1.81
C SER A 140 6.16 -12.89 -0.78
N LEU A 141 4.95 -12.69 -0.27
CA LEU A 141 4.32 -13.67 0.61
C LEU A 141 4.14 -14.99 -0.16
N PRO A 142 4.48 -16.16 0.43
CA PRO A 142 4.28 -17.43 -0.25
C PRO A 142 2.80 -17.73 -0.50
N PRO A 143 2.46 -18.44 -1.60
CA PRO A 143 1.10 -18.90 -1.88
C PRO A 143 0.47 -19.70 -0.74
N THR A 144 1.27 -20.50 -0.02
CA THR A 144 0.84 -21.28 1.14
C THR A 144 0.37 -20.42 2.32
N GLN A 145 0.74 -19.14 2.36
CA GLN A 145 0.28 -18.15 3.35
C GLN A 145 -0.72 -17.15 2.73
N GLY A 146 -1.31 -17.48 1.58
CA GLY A 146 -2.31 -16.65 0.91
C GLY A 146 -1.74 -15.64 -0.08
N GLY A 147 -0.44 -15.70 -0.38
CA GLY A 147 0.22 -14.91 -1.43
C GLY A 147 -0.10 -15.37 -2.86
N HIS A 148 0.54 -14.74 -3.84
CA HIS A 148 0.42 -15.08 -5.25
C HIS A 148 1.68 -15.77 -5.78
N GLU A 149 1.50 -16.64 -6.78
CA GLU A 149 2.62 -17.25 -7.50
C GLU A 149 3.36 -16.21 -8.35
N MET A 150 4.68 -16.34 -8.41
CA MET A 150 5.53 -15.58 -9.31
C MET A 150 5.36 -16.08 -10.75
N MET A 151 4.92 -15.19 -11.65
CA MET A 151 4.74 -15.51 -13.07
C MET A 151 5.90 -15.04 -13.94
N MET A 152 6.62 -14.01 -13.50
CA MET A 152 7.83 -13.54 -14.17
C MET A 152 8.92 -14.64 -14.14
N SER A 153 9.66 -14.77 -15.25
CA SER A 153 10.81 -15.68 -15.30
C SER A 153 11.94 -15.20 -14.36
N LEU A 154 12.33 -16.07 -13.42
CA LEU A 154 13.42 -15.84 -12.48
C LEU A 154 14.77 -16.25 -13.10
N GLY A 155 15.21 -15.47 -14.09
CA GLY A 155 16.53 -15.66 -14.71
C GLY A 155 17.71 -15.39 -13.75
N PRO A 156 18.95 -15.60 -14.18
CA PRO A 156 20.14 -15.53 -13.31
C PRO A 156 20.43 -14.13 -12.72
N VAL A 157 19.79 -13.08 -13.25
CA VAL A 157 19.92 -11.69 -12.77
C VAL A 157 18.81 -11.30 -11.80
N VAL A 158 17.95 -12.23 -11.39
CA VAL A 158 16.84 -12.02 -10.45
C VAL A 158 17.06 -12.87 -9.21
N THR A 159 17.25 -12.23 -8.06
CA THR A 159 17.18 -12.89 -6.75
C THR A 159 15.76 -12.77 -6.21
N PHE A 160 15.08 -13.88 -5.96
CA PHE A 160 13.72 -13.86 -5.44
C PHE A 160 13.58 -14.78 -4.23
N LYS A 161 12.89 -14.30 -3.18
CA LYS A 161 12.58 -15.08 -1.97
C LYS A 161 11.09 -14.96 -1.66
N TYR A 162 10.41 -16.09 -1.48
CA TYR A 162 9.13 -16.08 -0.81
C TYR A 162 9.33 -15.88 0.69
N ALA A 163 8.79 -14.80 1.24
CA ALA A 163 8.88 -14.43 2.65
C ALA A 163 7.78 -13.45 3.06
N ASP A 164 7.35 -13.54 4.32
CA ASP A 164 6.62 -12.46 4.98
C ASP A 164 7.62 -11.36 5.37
N VAL A 165 7.66 -10.28 4.58
CA VAL A 165 8.62 -9.19 4.81
C VAL A 165 8.42 -8.52 6.17
N THR A 166 7.24 -8.61 6.79
CA THR A 166 7.00 -8.03 8.12
C THR A 166 7.70 -8.79 9.25
N MET A 167 8.38 -9.89 8.93
CA MET A 167 9.19 -10.72 9.83
C MET A 167 10.69 -10.48 9.69
N PHE A 168 11.13 -9.52 8.86
CA PHE A 168 12.54 -9.18 8.62
C PHE A 168 13.17 -8.38 9.78
N ALA A 169 13.19 -8.97 10.97
CA ALA A 169 13.68 -8.31 12.19
C ALA A 169 15.14 -7.81 12.06
N GLY A 170 16.00 -8.58 11.40
CA GLY A 170 17.40 -8.20 11.13
C GLY A 170 17.51 -6.92 10.31
N ASP A 171 16.76 -6.81 9.21
CA ASP A 171 16.71 -5.59 8.39
C ASP A 171 16.11 -4.40 9.17
N MET A 172 15.26 -4.68 10.17
CA MET A 172 14.70 -3.69 11.09
C MET A 172 15.63 -3.33 12.26
N GLY A 173 16.85 -3.90 12.32
CA GLY A 173 17.88 -3.57 13.31
C GLY A 173 17.84 -4.42 14.59
N PHE A 174 17.17 -5.56 14.58
CA PHE A 174 17.06 -6.46 15.74
C PHE A 174 17.98 -7.67 15.59
N THR A 175 18.64 -8.02 16.68
CA THR A 175 19.50 -9.22 16.79
C THR A 175 18.88 -10.32 17.64
N ASP A 176 17.79 -10.01 18.35
CA ASP A 176 17.06 -10.92 19.24
C ASP A 176 15.59 -10.49 19.35
N ILE A 177 14.72 -11.48 19.63
CA ILE A 177 13.29 -11.28 19.87
C ILE A 177 12.96 -11.73 21.30
N PRO A 178 12.05 -11.04 22.03
CA PRO A 178 11.60 -11.49 23.34
C PRO A 178 11.13 -12.95 23.31
N ARG A 179 11.63 -13.77 24.24
CA ARG A 179 11.41 -15.24 24.24
C ARG A 179 9.96 -15.63 24.48
N ASP A 180 9.19 -14.75 25.12
CA ASP A 180 7.76 -14.90 25.39
C ASP A 180 6.89 -14.47 24.20
N HIS A 181 7.48 -13.93 23.12
CA HIS A 181 6.75 -13.59 21.92
C HIS A 181 6.27 -14.86 21.19
N PRO A 182 4.97 -14.98 20.83
CA PRO A 182 4.40 -16.23 20.30
C PRO A 182 5.00 -16.67 18.96
N GLU A 183 5.61 -15.74 18.21
CA GLU A 183 6.29 -16.01 16.94
C GLU A 183 7.80 -15.72 17.00
N ALA A 184 8.44 -15.79 18.18
CA ALA A 184 9.85 -15.44 18.35
C ALA A 184 10.79 -16.16 17.36
N GLU A 185 10.55 -17.45 17.11
CA GLU A 185 11.35 -18.28 16.20
C GLU A 185 11.08 -18.00 14.71
N SER A 186 9.99 -17.30 14.40
CA SER A 186 9.58 -17.02 13.01
C SER A 186 10.25 -15.77 12.41
N PHE A 187 10.93 -14.96 13.22
CA PHE A 187 11.59 -13.75 12.73
C PHE A 187 12.95 -14.04 12.09
N ASP A 188 13.18 -13.45 10.92
CA ASP A 188 14.48 -13.47 10.25
C ASP A 188 15.41 -12.44 10.95
N LEU A 189 16.30 -12.91 11.83
CA LEU A 189 17.29 -12.08 12.53
C LEU A 189 18.51 -11.72 11.66
N VAL A 190 18.74 -12.48 10.58
CA VAL A 190 19.78 -12.15 9.60
C VAL A 190 19.17 -11.22 8.55
N PRO A 191 19.74 -10.03 8.30
CA PRO A 191 19.26 -9.13 7.26
C PRO A 191 19.19 -9.82 5.89
N ASN A 192 18.03 -9.74 5.24
CA ASN A 192 17.80 -10.26 3.90
C ASN A 192 18.45 -9.37 2.83
N ILE A 193 18.65 -8.08 3.12
CA ILE A 193 19.42 -7.17 2.27
C ILE A 193 20.77 -6.90 2.95
N GLN A 194 21.81 -7.58 2.47
CA GLN A 194 23.12 -7.55 3.11
C GLN A 194 23.97 -6.32 2.71
N GLY A 195 24.71 -5.81 3.69
CA GLY A 195 25.81 -4.86 3.50
C GLY A 195 25.39 -3.52 2.90
N GLU A 196 26.29 -2.94 2.09
CA GLU A 196 26.09 -1.64 1.45
C GLU A 196 25.29 -1.73 0.15
N ARG A 197 24.51 -2.80 -0.07
CA ARG A 197 23.71 -2.92 -1.29
C ARG A 197 22.74 -1.75 -1.40
N ARG A 198 22.70 -1.13 -2.58
CA ARG A 198 21.81 -0.02 -2.91
C ARG A 198 21.01 -0.29 -4.18
N PHE A 199 19.78 0.20 -4.19
CA PHE A 199 18.84 0.04 -5.29
C PHE A 199 18.51 1.38 -5.90
N HIS A 200 18.51 1.43 -7.22
CA HIS A 200 18.21 2.65 -7.95
C HIS A 200 16.71 2.86 -8.12
N LEU A 201 15.94 1.77 -8.09
CA LEU A 201 14.49 1.76 -8.14
C LEU A 201 13.95 0.77 -7.11
N VAL A 202 13.04 1.22 -6.27
CA VAL A 202 12.37 0.41 -5.24
C VAL A 202 10.86 0.49 -5.42
N PHE A 203 10.18 -0.64 -5.44
CA PHE A 203 8.73 -0.73 -5.39
C PHE A 203 8.27 -1.14 -3.98
N CYS A 204 7.31 -0.39 -3.45
CA CYS A 204 6.59 -0.65 -2.21
C CYS A 204 5.09 -0.71 -2.54
N ASP A 205 4.67 -1.78 -3.22
CA ASP A 205 3.27 -2.01 -3.66
C ASP A 205 2.53 -3.03 -2.79
N GLY A 206 3.16 -3.49 -1.70
CA GLY A 206 2.61 -4.49 -0.81
C GLY A 206 1.33 -4.05 -0.08
N GLN A 207 0.32 -4.91 -0.12
CA GLN A 207 -0.91 -4.77 0.64
C GLN A 207 -1.15 -6.01 1.51
N VAL A 208 -1.81 -5.81 2.65
CA VAL A 208 -2.26 -6.91 3.48
C VAL A 208 -3.34 -7.69 2.73
N LEU A 209 -3.06 -8.96 2.46
CA LEU A 209 -4.01 -9.88 1.84
C LEU A 209 -5.01 -10.36 2.91
N ARG A 210 -6.28 -10.48 2.52
CA ARG A 210 -7.37 -10.92 3.42
C ARG A 210 -7.31 -12.42 3.70
N THR A 211 -6.65 -13.17 2.81
CA THR A 211 -6.43 -14.61 2.90
C THR A 211 -5.20 -14.99 3.71
N HIS A 212 -4.35 -14.01 4.08
CA HIS A 212 -3.14 -14.29 4.84
C HIS A 212 -3.49 -14.60 6.29
N VAL A 213 -3.24 -15.85 6.69
CA VAL A 213 -3.44 -16.35 8.05
C VAL A 213 -2.32 -15.80 8.94
N ARG A 214 -2.70 -15.07 9.99
CA ARG A 214 -1.78 -14.39 10.90
C ARG A 214 -2.13 -14.65 12.36
N ALA A 215 -1.15 -14.47 13.22
CA ALA A 215 -1.36 -14.44 14.66
C ALA A 215 -2.24 -13.24 15.08
N ALA A 216 -3.09 -13.44 16.09
CA ALA A 216 -4.09 -12.45 16.51
C ALA A 216 -3.49 -11.10 16.95
N TYR A 217 -2.31 -11.10 17.59
CA TYR A 217 -1.69 -9.88 18.11
C TYR A 217 -1.37 -8.86 17.02
N ARG A 218 -1.14 -9.31 15.78
CA ARG A 218 -0.73 -8.44 14.66
C ARG A 218 -1.84 -8.09 13.69
N GLU A 219 -2.99 -8.74 13.75
CA GLU A 219 -4.04 -8.62 12.72
C GLU A 219 -4.49 -7.17 12.51
N GLN A 220 -4.74 -6.43 13.60
CA GLN A 220 -5.16 -5.03 13.54
C GLN A 220 -4.04 -4.09 13.05
N TRP A 221 -2.78 -4.48 13.20
CA TRP A 221 -1.61 -3.61 13.01
C TRP A 221 -0.82 -3.95 11.74
N GLU A 222 -1.17 -5.04 11.06
CA GLU A 222 -0.38 -5.60 9.97
C GLU A 222 -0.20 -4.63 8.82
N ALA A 223 -1.21 -3.81 8.50
CA ALA A 223 -1.09 -2.80 7.46
C ALA A 223 -0.02 -1.76 7.77
N ARG A 224 0.12 -1.40 9.06
CA ARG A 224 1.17 -0.48 9.54
C ARG A 224 2.52 -1.18 9.59
N ARG A 225 2.59 -2.42 10.05
CA ARG A 225 3.82 -3.23 10.02
C ARG A 225 4.35 -3.37 8.60
N LEU A 226 3.50 -3.72 7.65
CA LEU A 226 3.87 -3.87 6.24
C LEU A 226 4.31 -2.56 5.60
N SER A 227 3.58 -1.47 5.86
CA SER A 227 3.97 -0.14 5.35
C SER A 227 5.31 0.30 5.94
N ALA A 228 5.47 0.20 7.26
CA ALA A 228 6.70 0.55 7.95
C ALA A 228 7.91 -0.26 7.45
N THR A 229 7.74 -1.56 7.23
CA THR A 229 8.82 -2.43 6.76
C THR A 229 9.28 -2.07 5.35
N GLN A 230 8.34 -1.93 4.41
CA GLN A 230 8.66 -1.57 3.02
C GLN A 230 9.30 -0.18 2.93
N LEU A 231 8.80 0.79 3.71
CA LEU A 231 9.32 2.16 3.73
C LEU A 231 10.70 2.26 4.38
N ALA A 232 10.89 1.61 5.53
CA ALA A 232 12.16 1.61 6.25
C ALA A 232 13.27 0.97 5.41
N ILE A 233 13.10 -0.28 5.00
CA ILE A 233 14.10 -1.01 4.23
C ILE A 233 14.28 -0.37 2.85
N GLY A 234 13.18 0.04 2.21
CA GLY A 234 13.21 0.69 0.92
C GLY A 234 14.00 1.99 0.91
N LEU A 235 13.77 2.88 1.89
CA LEU A 235 14.49 4.16 1.98
C LEU A 235 15.92 4.00 2.47
N GLU A 236 16.19 3.04 3.36
CA GLU A 236 17.54 2.73 3.84
C GLU A 236 18.46 2.22 2.71
N HIS A 237 17.90 1.45 1.78
CA HIS A 237 18.66 0.85 0.68
C HIS A 237 18.48 1.56 -0.67
N VAL A 238 17.71 2.65 -0.79
CA VAL A 238 17.66 3.40 -2.05
C VAL A 238 18.95 4.20 -2.27
N SER A 239 19.51 4.12 -3.46
CA SER A 239 20.68 4.89 -3.89
C SER A 239 20.42 6.38 -3.80
N LEU A 240 21.48 7.16 -3.56
CA LEU A 240 21.40 8.62 -3.69
C LEU A 240 20.94 8.98 -5.11
N GLY A 241 19.91 9.83 -5.20
CA GLY A 241 19.27 10.19 -6.46
C GLY A 241 18.30 9.13 -7.01
N GLY A 242 18.11 8.01 -6.32
CA GLY A 242 17.25 6.92 -6.74
C GLY A 242 15.75 7.24 -6.63
N THR A 243 14.95 6.23 -6.98
CA THR A 243 13.48 6.33 -7.08
C THR A 243 12.81 5.30 -6.18
N MET A 244 11.76 5.72 -5.46
CA MET A 244 10.80 4.85 -4.79
C MET A 244 9.40 5.04 -5.39
N VAL A 245 8.74 3.94 -5.70
CA VAL A 245 7.34 3.89 -6.13
C VAL A 245 6.53 3.23 -5.02
N VAL A 246 5.60 3.97 -4.42
CA VAL A 246 4.86 3.55 -3.22
C VAL A 246 3.37 3.57 -3.50
N LEU A 247 2.69 2.44 -3.24
CA LEU A 247 1.23 2.36 -3.31
C LEU A 247 0.61 3.04 -2.10
N LEU A 248 -0.24 4.03 -2.34
CA LEU A 248 -0.96 4.78 -1.32
C LEU A 248 -2.46 4.74 -1.57
N HIS A 249 -3.24 5.04 -0.53
CA HIS A 249 -4.69 5.09 -0.58
C HIS A 249 -5.20 6.38 0.03
N LYS A 250 -6.32 6.88 -0.52
CA LYS A 250 -7.04 8.05 0.02
C LYS A 250 -6.07 9.23 0.19
N LEU A 251 -5.80 9.95 -0.89
CA LEU A 251 -4.95 11.15 -0.85
C LEU A 251 -5.47 12.22 0.13
N ASP A 252 -6.73 12.11 0.54
CA ASP A 252 -7.40 12.95 1.53
C ASP A 252 -7.29 12.44 2.99
N ALA A 253 -6.56 11.35 3.25
CA ALA A 253 -6.26 10.89 4.60
C ALA A 253 -5.01 11.60 5.16
N VAL A 254 -5.06 12.01 6.43
CA VAL A 254 -3.96 12.74 7.11
C VAL A 254 -2.65 11.98 7.03
N ASP A 255 -2.65 10.69 7.36
CA ASP A 255 -1.43 9.86 7.33
C ASP A 255 -0.82 9.76 5.92
N THR A 256 -1.66 9.68 4.89
CA THR A 256 -1.21 9.68 3.49
C THR A 256 -0.57 11.00 3.10
N VAL A 257 -1.20 12.13 3.48
CA VAL A 257 -0.65 13.47 3.21
C VAL A 257 0.65 13.70 3.98
N ARG A 258 0.71 13.28 5.25
CA ARG A 258 1.92 13.34 6.08
C ARG A 258 3.06 12.56 5.44
N LEU A 259 2.80 11.35 4.95
CA LEU A 259 3.82 10.54 4.27
C LEU A 259 4.37 11.23 3.02
N ILE A 260 3.48 11.78 2.18
CA ILE A 260 3.89 12.53 0.98
C ILE A 260 4.69 13.78 1.38
N TYR A 261 4.26 14.48 2.43
CA TYR A 261 4.98 15.63 2.97
C TYR A 261 6.38 15.23 3.43
N THR A 262 6.51 14.17 4.24
CA THR A 262 7.80 13.64 4.70
C THR A 262 8.74 13.39 3.53
N PHE A 263 8.30 12.66 2.50
CA PHE A 263 9.14 12.39 1.32
C PHE A 263 9.48 13.66 0.55
N SER A 264 8.57 14.65 0.47
CA SER A 264 8.82 15.91 -0.24
C SER A 264 9.99 16.72 0.33
N ARG A 265 10.36 16.48 1.59
CA ARG A 265 11.48 17.18 2.25
C ARG A 265 12.86 16.67 1.83
N PHE A 266 12.94 15.50 1.19
CA PHE A 266 14.20 14.90 0.76
C PHE A 266 14.13 14.26 -0.63
N SER A 267 13.06 14.50 -1.40
CA SER A 267 12.87 13.96 -2.74
C SER A 267 11.93 14.83 -3.58
N THR A 268 11.88 14.57 -4.88
CA THR A 268 10.91 15.17 -5.81
C THR A 268 9.71 14.25 -5.97
N ILE A 269 8.52 14.78 -5.71
CA ILE A 269 7.26 14.02 -5.69
C ILE A 269 6.46 14.21 -6.97
N GLN A 270 6.02 13.09 -7.54
CA GLN A 270 4.92 13.01 -8.49
C GLN A 270 3.88 12.01 -7.98
N LEU A 271 2.61 12.22 -8.31
CA LEU A 271 1.54 11.24 -8.04
C LEU A 271 1.03 10.67 -9.35
N PHE A 272 0.72 9.38 -9.36
CA PHE A 272 0.20 8.69 -10.53
C PHE A 272 -1.01 7.84 -10.17
N LYS A 273 -2.11 8.01 -10.92
CA LYS A 273 -3.28 7.15 -10.81
C LYS A 273 -3.54 6.47 -12.15
N PRO A 274 -3.60 5.12 -12.21
CA PRO A 274 -3.94 4.45 -13.44
C PRO A 274 -5.40 4.75 -13.84
N THR A 275 -5.62 5.00 -15.13
CA THR A 275 -6.95 5.36 -15.65
C THR A 275 -7.79 4.15 -16.04
N ARG A 276 -7.15 2.99 -16.27
CA ARG A 276 -7.80 1.74 -16.70
C ARG A 276 -7.97 0.75 -15.55
N ALA A 277 -6.90 0.53 -14.79
CA ALA A 277 -6.90 -0.35 -13.63
C ALA A 277 -7.15 0.44 -12.35
N HIS A 278 -7.93 -0.11 -11.43
CA HIS A 278 -8.21 0.49 -10.11
C HIS A 278 -8.68 1.97 -10.10
N ALA A 279 -9.10 2.53 -11.24
CA ALA A 279 -9.47 3.94 -11.34
C ALA A 279 -10.59 4.34 -10.35
N LYS A 280 -11.54 3.43 -10.07
CA LYS A 280 -12.63 3.62 -9.09
C LYS A 280 -12.17 3.54 -7.63
N ARG A 281 -11.06 2.86 -7.36
CA ARG A 281 -10.51 2.68 -6.01
C ARG A 281 -9.81 3.96 -5.57
N SER A 282 -9.60 4.09 -4.26
CA SER A 282 -8.82 5.20 -3.70
C SER A 282 -7.30 5.02 -3.86
N SER A 283 -6.84 3.92 -4.46
CA SER A 283 -5.41 3.66 -4.68
C SER A 283 -4.81 4.57 -5.74
N PHE A 284 -3.55 4.93 -5.52
CA PHE A 284 -2.68 5.68 -6.42
C PHE A 284 -1.22 5.45 -6.01
N TYR A 285 -0.28 5.86 -6.83
CA TYR A 285 1.15 5.71 -6.58
C TYR A 285 1.78 7.07 -6.25
N MET A 286 2.53 7.14 -5.16
CA MET A 286 3.53 8.17 -4.98
C MET A 286 4.83 7.73 -5.66
N ILE A 287 5.42 8.65 -6.40
CA ILE A 287 6.69 8.47 -7.08
C ILE A 287 7.64 9.50 -6.50
N ALA A 288 8.55 9.03 -5.66
CA ALA A 288 9.61 9.83 -5.05
C ALA A 288 10.89 9.62 -5.86
N THR A 289 11.40 10.68 -6.48
CA THR A 289 12.62 10.64 -7.32
C THR A 289 13.68 11.56 -6.74
N ASN A 290 14.93 11.43 -7.19
CA ASN A 290 16.05 12.23 -6.70
C ASN A 290 16.19 12.18 -5.17
N ILE A 291 16.01 10.99 -4.60
CA ILE A 291 15.98 10.80 -3.15
C ILE A 291 17.35 11.11 -2.54
N GLN A 292 17.38 12.02 -1.57
CA GLN A 292 18.55 12.34 -0.76
C GLN A 292 18.65 11.36 0.41
N SER A 293 18.92 10.08 0.12
CA SER A 293 18.84 8.98 1.11
C SER A 293 19.84 9.10 2.26
N THR A 294 20.90 9.88 2.09
CA THR A 294 21.88 10.18 3.15
C THR A 294 21.56 11.45 3.94
N SER A 295 20.43 12.12 3.68
CA SER A 295 20.03 13.31 4.44
C SER A 295 19.60 12.94 5.86
N PRO A 296 19.78 13.84 6.85
CA PRO A 296 19.27 13.62 8.21
C PRO A 296 17.76 13.31 8.24
N LEU A 297 16.98 13.97 7.39
CA LEU A 297 15.53 13.77 7.31
C LEU A 297 15.14 12.38 6.78
N ALA A 298 15.89 11.84 5.82
CA ALA A 298 15.68 10.49 5.33
C ALA A 298 16.01 9.45 6.42
N ARG A 299 17.10 9.65 7.17
CA ARG A 299 17.47 8.78 8.30
C ARG A 299 16.42 8.81 9.42
N GLU A 300 15.99 10.01 9.81
CA GLU A 300 14.92 10.19 10.80
C GLU A 300 13.62 9.48 10.38
N ALA A 301 13.27 9.53 9.09
CA ALA A 301 12.12 8.80 8.57
C ALA A 301 12.29 7.27 8.69
N VAL A 302 13.47 6.73 8.33
CA VAL A 302 13.80 5.30 8.51
C VAL A 302 13.68 4.90 9.98
N ASP A 303 14.30 5.65 10.89
CA ASP A 303 14.27 5.37 12.34
C ASP A 303 12.83 5.37 12.87
N SER A 304 12.02 6.36 12.45
CA SER A 304 10.61 6.46 12.83
C SER A 304 9.80 5.25 12.36
N TRP A 305 10.02 4.76 11.12
CA TRP A 305 9.35 3.56 10.62
C TRP A 305 9.84 2.28 11.29
N LYS A 306 11.14 2.14 11.58
CA LYS A 306 11.67 1.02 12.38
C LYS A 306 11.05 0.99 13.77
N GLN A 307 10.92 2.15 14.42
CA GLN A 307 10.26 2.28 15.71
C GLN A 307 8.75 1.98 15.62
N MET A 308 8.07 2.43 14.56
CA MET A 308 6.66 2.10 14.30
C MET A 308 6.48 0.58 14.19
N TRP A 309 7.30 -0.09 13.39
CA TRP A 309 7.26 -1.55 13.26
C TRP A 309 7.52 -2.24 14.60
N ARG A 310 8.53 -1.79 15.37
CA ARG A 310 8.83 -2.33 16.70
C ARG A 310 7.60 -2.27 17.61
N VAL A 311 6.99 -1.09 17.76
CA VAL A 311 5.85 -0.92 18.67
C VAL A 311 4.65 -1.74 18.20
N MET A 312 4.36 -1.74 16.90
CA MET A 312 3.25 -2.52 16.34
C MET A 312 3.47 -4.04 16.50
N THR A 313 4.72 -4.48 16.56
CA THR A 313 5.07 -5.90 16.75
C THR A 313 5.09 -6.28 18.23
N PHE A 314 5.89 -5.59 19.04
CA PHE A 314 6.24 -6.01 20.40
C PHE A 314 5.58 -5.18 21.52
N GLY A 315 5.00 -4.02 21.21
CA GLY A 315 4.44 -3.14 22.22
C GLY A 315 3.16 -3.69 22.86
N SER A 316 2.78 -3.14 24.01
CA SER A 316 1.45 -3.36 24.58
C SER A 316 0.36 -2.70 23.73
N ASP A 317 -0.90 -3.05 23.93
CA ASP A 317 -2.00 -2.40 23.21
C ASP A 317 -2.07 -0.89 23.49
N GLU A 318 -1.73 -0.47 24.71
CA GLU A 318 -1.62 0.94 25.08
C GLU A 318 -0.50 1.64 24.31
N GLU A 319 0.68 1.01 24.20
CA GLU A 319 1.80 1.57 23.44
C GLU A 319 1.48 1.65 21.94
N ARG A 320 0.81 0.64 21.38
CA ARG A 320 0.38 0.62 19.97
C ARG A 320 -0.63 1.72 19.69
N VAL A 321 -1.62 1.89 20.55
CA VAL A 321 -2.60 2.98 20.44
C VAL A 321 -1.89 4.32 20.59
N LYS A 322 -1.06 4.51 21.62
CA LYS A 322 -0.31 5.75 21.82
C LYS A 322 0.56 6.10 20.61
N LYS A 323 1.32 5.14 20.07
CA LYS A 323 2.15 5.34 18.88
C LYS A 323 1.32 5.62 17.63
N ALA A 324 0.11 5.06 17.52
CA ALA A 324 -0.84 5.42 16.48
C ALA A 324 -1.16 6.92 16.49
N TRP A 325 -1.33 7.48 17.68
CA TRP A 325 -1.74 8.86 17.90
C TRP A 325 -0.57 9.85 17.87
N GLU A 326 0.57 9.52 18.46
CA GLU A 326 1.78 10.37 18.47
C GLU A 326 2.33 10.63 17.07
N ASP A 327 2.10 9.70 16.15
CA ASP A 327 2.44 9.86 14.75
C ASP A 327 1.45 10.78 14.00
N HIS A 328 0.50 11.42 14.66
CA HIS A 328 -0.28 12.48 14.04
C HIS A 328 0.50 13.79 14.09
N MET A 329 0.85 14.29 12.90
CA MET A 329 1.21 15.70 12.74
C MET A 329 -0.06 16.52 12.96
N ASP A 330 0.06 17.63 13.68
CA ASP A 330 -1.03 18.59 13.82
C ASP A 330 -1.57 18.97 12.42
N GLU A 331 -2.88 18.78 12.20
CA GLU A 331 -3.48 18.95 10.88
C GLU A 331 -3.43 20.39 10.41
N GLN A 332 -3.52 21.36 11.33
CA GLN A 332 -3.45 22.77 11.02
C GLN A 332 -2.06 23.11 10.49
N VAL A 333 -1.01 22.65 11.17
CA VAL A 333 0.38 22.80 10.71
C VAL A 333 0.58 22.08 9.36
N LEU A 334 -0.01 20.90 9.17
CA LEU A 334 0.13 20.13 7.92
C LEU A 334 -0.51 20.88 6.74
N VAL A 335 -1.71 21.43 6.94
CA VAL A 335 -2.41 22.23 5.93
C VAL A 335 -1.65 23.53 5.63
N GLU A 336 -1.14 24.21 6.64
CA GLU A 336 -0.37 25.44 6.47
C GLU A 336 0.93 25.20 5.69
N GLN A 337 1.66 24.12 6.02
CA GLN A 337 2.95 23.83 5.40
C GLN A 337 2.83 23.16 4.03
N PHE A 338 1.79 22.35 3.80
CA PHE A 338 1.73 21.46 2.64
C PHE A 338 0.40 21.48 1.89
N GLY A 339 -0.65 22.12 2.39
CA GLY A 339 -1.99 22.16 1.79
C GLY A 339 -2.00 22.54 0.30
N PRO A 340 -1.39 23.66 -0.12
CA PRO A 340 -1.35 24.06 -1.53
C PRO A 340 -0.67 23.01 -2.43
N GLN A 341 0.37 22.35 -1.91
CA GLN A 341 1.11 21.31 -2.59
C GLN A 341 0.28 20.03 -2.76
N VAL A 342 -0.47 19.62 -1.73
CA VAL A 342 -1.42 18.50 -1.81
C VAL A 342 -2.48 18.76 -2.86
N VAL A 343 -3.06 19.96 -2.88
CA VAL A 343 -4.05 20.34 -3.89
C VAL A 343 -3.45 20.24 -5.28
N ARG A 344 -2.23 20.76 -5.49
CA ARG A 344 -1.56 20.69 -6.80
C ARG A 344 -1.31 19.26 -7.24
N LEU A 345 -0.78 18.42 -6.36
CA LEU A 345 -0.46 17.02 -6.66
C LEU A 345 -1.73 16.17 -6.85
N GLY A 346 -2.82 16.51 -6.18
CA GLY A 346 -4.02 15.68 -6.09
C GLY A 346 -5.04 15.86 -7.20
N ARG A 347 -4.99 16.94 -7.99
CA ARG A 347 -6.02 17.26 -9.00
C ARG A 347 -6.34 16.07 -9.90
N ASP A 348 -5.32 15.53 -10.58
CA ASP A 348 -5.49 14.43 -11.51
C ASP A 348 -5.90 13.13 -10.80
N ILE A 349 -5.40 12.91 -9.58
CA ILE A 349 -5.75 11.73 -8.77
C ILE A 349 -7.24 11.73 -8.46
N TRP A 350 -7.77 12.88 -8.03
CA TRP A 350 -9.19 13.02 -7.69
C TRP A 350 -10.07 13.02 -8.94
N ASP A 351 -9.69 13.72 -10.00
CA ASP A 351 -10.46 13.78 -11.25
C ASP A 351 -10.59 12.39 -11.91
N ILE A 352 -9.49 11.65 -12.02
CA ILE A 352 -9.51 10.28 -12.58
C ILE A 352 -10.43 9.38 -11.75
N GLN A 353 -10.39 9.49 -10.41
CA GLN A 353 -11.28 8.70 -9.57
C GLN A 353 -12.75 9.11 -9.74
N ALA A 354 -13.02 10.41 -9.75
CA ALA A 354 -14.37 10.96 -9.90
C ALA A 354 -15.01 10.49 -11.20
N ARG A 355 -14.32 10.67 -12.34
CA ARG A 355 -14.81 10.21 -13.66
C ARG A 355 -15.06 8.70 -13.71
N ALA A 356 -14.22 7.92 -13.04
CA ALA A 356 -14.37 6.46 -12.98
C ALA A 356 -15.56 6.03 -12.11
N LEU A 357 -15.81 6.73 -11.00
CA LEU A 357 -16.95 6.50 -10.13
C LEU A 357 -18.26 6.93 -10.79
N GLU A 358 -18.31 8.11 -11.42
CA GLU A 358 -19.48 8.61 -12.13
C GLU A 358 -19.99 7.60 -13.18
N LYS A 359 -19.07 6.95 -13.90
CA LYS A 359 -19.36 5.92 -14.91
C LYS A 359 -19.54 4.51 -14.33
N ALA A 360 -19.51 4.34 -13.00
CA ALA A 360 -19.59 3.02 -12.42
C ALA A 360 -21.02 2.45 -12.56
N PRO A 361 -21.16 1.13 -12.86
CA PRO A 361 -22.48 0.53 -13.07
C PRO A 361 -23.45 0.71 -11.89
N PHE A 362 -22.93 0.66 -10.66
CA PHE A 362 -23.74 0.86 -9.46
C PHE A 362 -24.23 2.31 -9.32
N MET A 363 -23.51 3.30 -9.84
CA MET A 363 -23.95 4.71 -9.81
C MET A 363 -25.08 4.99 -10.80
N GLN A 364 -25.18 4.22 -11.88
CA GLN A 364 -26.22 4.33 -12.90
C GLN A 364 -27.51 3.58 -12.52
N ALA A 365 -27.40 2.46 -11.78
CA ALA A 365 -28.54 1.68 -11.35
C ALA A 365 -29.53 2.47 -10.45
N GLY A 366 -29.03 3.42 -9.66
CA GLY A 366 -29.85 4.32 -8.83
C GLY A 366 -30.61 5.40 -9.61
N GLN A 367 -30.21 5.71 -10.86
CA GLN A 367 -30.88 6.72 -11.69
C GLN A 367 -32.05 6.14 -12.50
N ASN A 368 -31.99 4.87 -12.86
CA ASN A 368 -33.06 4.19 -13.63
C ASN A 368 -34.27 3.77 -12.77
N GLY A 369 -34.16 3.82 -11.44
CA GLY A 369 -35.28 3.58 -10.52
C GLY A 369 -36.30 4.73 -10.42
N HIS A 370 -36.00 5.91 -10.97
CA HIS A 370 -36.90 7.08 -10.99
C HIS A 370 -37.51 7.38 -12.37
N ARG A 371 -37.25 6.54 -13.38
CA ARG A 371 -37.76 6.72 -14.76
C ARG A 371 -38.84 5.73 -15.16
N LYS A 372 -39.56 5.15 -14.19
CA LYS A 372 -40.73 4.28 -14.44
C LYS A 372 -41.97 4.77 -13.69
N THR A 373 -42.36 6.02 -13.94
CA THR A 373 -43.74 6.50 -13.80
C THR A 373 -43.89 7.69 -14.75
N GLY A 374 -44.36 7.40 -15.95
CA GLY A 374 -44.64 8.37 -17.01
C GLY A 374 -45.47 7.68 -18.06
#